data_AF-A0A6V7X5U9-F1
#
_entry.id   AF-A0A6V7X5U9-F1
#
_cell.length_a   1.000
_cell.length_b   1.000
_cell.length_c   1.000
_cell.angle_alpha   90.00
_cell.angle_beta   90.00
_cell.angle_gamma   90.00
#
_symmetry.space_group_name_H-M   'P 1'
#
loop_
_entity.id
_entity.type
_entity.pdbx_description
1 polymer ?
#
loop_
_entity_poly.entity_id
_entity_poly.type
_entity_poly.pdbx_seq_one_letter_code
_entity_poly.pdbx_strand_id
1 'polypeptide(L)'
;MNLTLEESEFDEDFEFNLNKNKEIISLMNLPLIKALFLIFYIIVFVLCVFGNSLVLLCIIGNRSMRTVTNFFLANLAIADLLVGIFCVCQNAVHFALFAHGTWPFGKLLCHLYIYILHLIPNNFIVC
;
A
#
# COMPACT_ATOMS: atom_id res chain seq x y z
N MET A 1 -12.78 48.62 -16.82
CA MET A 1 -11.57 48.11 -17.49
C MET A 1 -10.72 47.49 -16.39
N ASN A 2 -10.95 46.22 -16.06
CA ASN A 2 -10.11 45.40 -15.15
C ASN A 2 -10.62 43.95 -15.02
N LEU A 3 -11.86 43.62 -15.41
CA LEU A 3 -12.37 42.24 -15.32
C LEU A 3 -11.73 41.27 -16.32
N THR A 4 -11.32 41.73 -17.50
CA THR A 4 -10.75 40.88 -18.55
C THR A 4 -9.25 40.56 -18.37
N LEU A 5 -8.55 41.25 -17.47
CA LEU A 5 -7.13 41.00 -17.19
C LEU A 5 -6.93 39.99 -16.05
N GLU A 6 -7.82 39.97 -15.05
CA GLU A 6 -7.85 38.91 -14.03
C GLU A 6 -8.30 37.55 -14.61
N GLU A 7 -9.22 37.54 -15.57
CA GLU A 7 -9.72 36.31 -16.20
C GLU A 7 -8.65 35.66 -17.10
N SER A 8 -7.83 36.45 -17.80
CA SER A 8 -6.75 35.93 -18.65
C SER A 8 -5.53 35.40 -17.87
N GLU A 9 -5.21 35.98 -16.71
CA GLU A 9 -4.10 35.52 -15.86
C GLU A 9 -4.50 34.23 -15.11
N PHE A 10 -5.77 34.12 -14.69
CA PHE A 10 -6.31 32.93 -14.05
C PHE A 10 -6.39 31.71 -14.99
N ASP A 11 -6.77 31.91 -16.25
CA ASP A 11 -6.85 30.81 -17.24
C ASP A 11 -5.46 30.28 -17.65
N GLU A 12 -4.44 31.14 -17.80
CA GLU A 12 -3.06 30.69 -18.07
C GLU A 12 -2.47 29.90 -16.89
N ASP A 13 -2.70 30.35 -15.65
CA ASP A 13 -2.27 29.62 -14.46
C ASP A 13 -2.98 28.27 -14.34
N PHE A 14 -4.27 28.21 -14.65
CA PHE A 14 -5.04 26.97 -14.64
C PHE A 14 -4.53 25.99 -15.70
N GLU A 15 -4.28 26.45 -16.93
CA GLU A 15 -3.79 25.60 -18.02
C GLU A 15 -2.34 25.14 -17.78
N PHE A 16 -1.49 25.98 -17.20
CA PHE A 16 -0.15 25.61 -16.75
C PHE A 16 -0.20 24.52 -15.67
N ASN A 17 -1.06 24.67 -14.65
CA ASN A 17 -1.25 23.65 -13.62
C ASN A 17 -1.82 22.35 -14.21
N LEU A 18 -2.72 22.42 -15.19
CA LEU A 18 -3.33 21.26 -15.82
C LEU A 18 -2.32 20.51 -16.70
N ASN A 19 -1.47 21.22 -17.43
CA ASN A 19 -0.38 20.63 -18.21
C ASN A 19 0.69 19.99 -17.30
N LYS A 20 1.06 20.68 -16.22
CA LYS A 20 2.00 20.15 -15.22
C LYS A 20 1.49 18.86 -14.55
N ASN A 21 0.21 18.83 -14.18
CA ASN A 21 -0.40 17.62 -13.62
C ASN A 21 -0.48 16.48 -14.64
N LYS A 22 -0.80 16.77 -15.91
CA LYS A 22 -0.77 15.76 -16.99
C LYS A 22 0.62 15.16 -17.18
N GLU A 23 1.68 15.97 -17.16
CA GLU A 23 3.05 15.47 -17.25
C GLU A 23 3.42 14.59 -16.04
N ILE A 24 3.06 14.99 -14.82
CA ILE A 24 3.30 14.19 -13.61
C ILE A 24 2.58 12.83 -13.68
N ILE A 25 1.31 12.82 -14.11
CA ILE A 25 0.52 11.59 -14.27
C ILE A 25 1.12 10.70 -15.36
N SER A 26 1.61 11.29 -16.46
CA SER A 26 2.25 10.55 -17.55
C SER A 26 3.57 9.92 -17.09
N LEU A 27 4.36 10.64 -16.29
CA LEU A 27 5.58 10.10 -15.66
C LEU A 27 5.25 8.96 -14.70
N MET A 28 4.24 9.09 -13.84
CA MET A 28 3.80 8.01 -12.93
C MET A 28 3.28 6.77 -13.65
N ASN A 29 2.79 6.92 -14.89
CA ASN A 29 2.34 5.80 -15.71
C ASN A 29 3.46 5.09 -16.47
N LEU A 30 4.71 5.58 -16.39
CA LEU A 30 5.83 4.94 -17.04
C LEU A 30 6.12 3.57 -16.40
N PRO A 31 6.29 2.50 -17.20
CA PRO A 31 6.49 1.15 -16.67
C PRO A 31 7.71 1.04 -15.74
N LEU A 32 8.73 1.88 -15.98
CA LEU A 32 9.92 1.97 -15.13
C LEU A 32 9.61 2.45 -13.71
N ILE A 33 8.79 3.49 -13.56
CA ILE A 33 8.44 4.06 -12.25
C ILE A 33 7.57 3.07 -11.48
N LYS A 34 6.57 2.47 -12.12
CA LYS A 34 5.75 1.41 -11.51
C LYS A 34 6.60 0.22 -11.05
N ALA A 35 7.57 -0.21 -11.86
CA ALA A 35 8.48 -1.29 -11.49
C ALA A 35 9.36 -0.92 -10.28
N LEU A 36 9.88 0.31 -10.22
CA LEU A 36 10.67 0.78 -9.07
C LEU A 36 9.87 0.76 -7.76
N PHE A 37 8.64 1.27 -7.77
CA PHE A 37 7.76 1.23 -6.60
C PHE A 37 7.44 -0.21 -6.18
N LEU A 38 7.17 -1.09 -7.15
CA LEU A 38 6.90 -2.49 -6.88
C LEU A 38 8.13 -3.20 -6.26
N ILE A 39 9.33 -2.95 -6.78
CA ILE A 39 10.57 -3.50 -6.22
C ILE A 39 10.79 -3.00 -4.79
N PHE A 40 10.63 -1.70 -4.55
CA PHE A 40 10.76 -1.12 -3.21
C PHE A 40 9.77 -1.75 -2.22
N TYR A 41 8.52 -1.92 -2.64
CA TYR A 41 7.48 -2.54 -1.82
C TYR A 41 7.79 -4.00 -1.48
N ILE A 42 8.31 -4.78 -2.44
CA ILE A 42 8.76 -6.15 -2.20
C ILE A 42 9.92 -6.19 -1.21
N ILE A 43 10.89 -5.29 -1.32
CA ILE A 43 12.03 -5.22 -0.39
C ILE A 43 11.53 -4.95 1.03
N VAL A 44 10.66 -3.95 1.21
CA VAL A 44 10.07 -3.63 2.51
C VAL A 44 9.30 -4.82 3.06
N PHE A 45 8.51 -5.51 2.23
CA PHE A 45 7.78 -6.71 2.64
C PHE A 45 8.71 -7.82 3.13
N VAL A 46 9.79 -8.10 2.41
CA VAL A 46 10.78 -9.12 2.81
C VAL A 46 11.47 -8.73 4.12
N LEU A 47 11.85 -7.46 4.29
CA LEU A 47 12.44 -6.96 5.52
C LEU A 47 11.47 -7.06 6.70
N CYS A 48 10.20 -6.72 6.50
CA CYS A 48 9.15 -6.89 7.51
C CYS A 48 8.99 -8.37 7.90
N VAL A 49 8.85 -9.28 6.95
CA VAL A 49 8.70 -10.71 7.25
C VAL A 49 9.93 -11.26 7.97
N PHE A 50 11.13 -10.93 7.51
CA PHE A 50 12.38 -11.42 8.09
C PHE A 50 12.62 -10.85 9.50
N GLY A 51 12.41 -9.54 9.69
CA GLY A 51 12.55 -8.88 10.97
C GLY A 51 11.57 -9.40 12.01
N ASN A 52 10.29 -9.57 11.62
CA ASN A 52 9.26 -10.07 12.53
C ASN A 52 9.41 -11.56 12.84
N SER A 53 9.91 -12.36 11.89
CA SER A 53 10.25 -13.77 12.13
C SER A 53 11.42 -13.93 13.10
N LEU A 54 12.48 -13.11 12.98
CA LEU A 54 13.60 -13.10 13.92
C LEU A 54 13.17 -12.72 15.33
N VAL A 55 12.27 -11.72 15.45
CA VAL A 55 11.68 -11.34 16.74
C VAL A 55 10.90 -12.51 17.34
N LEU A 56 10.06 -13.20 16.56
CA LEU A 56 9.30 -14.35 17.02
C LEU A 56 10.23 -15.50 17.48
N LEU A 57 11.29 -15.79 16.74
CA LEU A 57 12.29 -16.81 17.08
C LEU A 57 13.05 -16.45 18.36
N CYS A 58 13.44 -15.19 18.53
CA CYS A 58 14.08 -14.69 19.75
C CYS A 58 13.17 -14.85 20.98
N ILE A 59 11.87 -14.57 20.80
CA ILE A 59 10.84 -14.72 21.84
C ILE A 59 10.63 -16.18 22.24
N ILE A 60 10.53 -17.09 21.26
CA ILE A 60 10.36 -18.53 21.52
C ILE A 60 11.62 -19.12 22.18
N GLY A 61 12.81 -18.64 21.81
CA GLY A 61 14.08 -19.07 22.37
C GLY A 61 14.29 -18.67 23.85
N ASN A 62 13.76 -17.52 24.29
CA ASN A 62 13.94 -17.01 25.65
C ASN A 62 12.71 -17.23 26.54
N ARG A 63 12.53 -18.46 27.00
CA ARG A 63 11.40 -18.89 27.86
C ARG A 63 11.39 -18.26 29.27
N SER A 64 12.47 -17.62 29.71
CA SER A 64 12.68 -17.22 31.12
C SER A 64 12.37 -15.75 31.46
N MET A 65 12.09 -14.88 30.50
CA MET A 65 11.89 -13.43 30.76
C MET A 65 10.59 -12.94 30.11
N ARG A 66 9.44 -13.32 30.68
CA ARG A 66 8.13 -12.74 30.32
C ARG A 66 7.98 -11.35 30.95
N THR A 67 8.62 -10.33 30.38
CA THR A 67 8.39 -8.91 30.70
C THR A 67 7.51 -8.23 29.65
N VAL A 68 6.90 -7.09 30.00
CA VAL A 68 5.95 -6.30 29.19
C VAL A 68 6.46 -6.02 27.76
N THR A 69 7.77 -5.89 27.58
CA THR A 69 8.45 -5.72 26.28
C THR A 69 8.15 -6.86 25.30
N ASN A 70 8.01 -8.10 25.80
CA ASN A 70 7.74 -9.27 24.97
C ASN A 70 6.32 -9.24 24.38
N PHE A 71 5.35 -8.69 25.13
CA PHE A 71 3.98 -8.52 24.63
C PHE A 71 3.91 -7.44 23.55
N PHE A 72 4.67 -6.34 23.72
CA PHE A 72 4.74 -5.28 22.71
C PHE A 72 5.38 -5.78 21.41
N LEU A 73 6.47 -6.55 21.51
CA LEU A 73 7.13 -7.16 20.36
C LEU A 73 6.25 -8.20 19.64
N ALA A 74 5.51 -9.02 20.40
CA ALA A 74 4.57 -9.98 19.82
C ALA A 74 3.41 -9.27 19.09
N ASN A 75 2.87 -8.20 19.68
CA ASN A 75 1.80 -7.43 19.05
C ASN A 75 2.26 -6.71 17.78
N LEU A 76 3.49 -6.19 17.78
CA LEU A 76 4.13 -5.61 16.58
C LEU A 76 4.28 -6.67 15.48
N ALA A 77 4.81 -7.85 15.81
CA ALA A 77 4.96 -8.95 14.86
C ALA A 77 3.62 -9.43 14.27
N ILE A 78 2.55 -9.47 15.06
CA ILE A 78 1.20 -9.82 14.59
C ILE A 78 0.67 -8.73 13.65
N ALA A 79 0.86 -7.45 13.97
CA ALA A 79 0.43 -6.35 13.11
C ALA A 79 1.15 -6.39 11.76
N ASP A 80 2.46 -6.62 11.75
CA ASP A 80 3.25 -6.72 10.51
C ASP A 80 2.88 -7.96 9.67
N LEU A 81 2.59 -9.10 10.29
CA LEU A 81 2.10 -10.27 9.57
C LEU A 81 0.73 -10.02 8.93
N LEU A 82 -0.17 -9.34 9.64
CA LEU A 82 -1.48 -8.93 9.10
C LEU A 82 -1.30 -7.98 7.92
N VAL A 83 -0.44 -6.96 8.05
CA VAL A 83 -0.10 -6.04 6.96
C VAL A 83 0.47 -6.82 5.78
N GLY A 84 1.40 -7.73 6.00
CA GLY A 84 1.96 -8.57 4.95
C GLY A 84 0.91 -9.40 4.19
N ILE A 85 -0.03 -10.00 4.92
CA ILE A 85 -1.16 -10.72 4.32
C ILE A 85 -2.03 -9.77 3.49
N PHE A 86 -2.33 -8.57 4.01
CA PHE A 86 -3.08 -7.55 3.27
C PHE A 86 -2.39 -7.12 1.98
N CYS A 87 -1.08 -6.86 2.02
CA CYS A 87 -0.27 -6.50 0.86
C CYS A 87 -0.34 -7.57 -0.23
N VAL A 88 -0.17 -8.84 0.14
CA VAL A 88 -0.25 -9.97 -0.80
C VAL A 88 -1.66 -10.11 -1.36
N CYS A 89 -2.70 -9.97 -0.53
CA CYS A 89 -4.09 -9.99 -0.99
C CYS A 89 -4.37 -8.86 -1.99
N GLN A 90 -3.95 -7.63 -1.71
CA GLN A 90 -4.13 -6.47 -2.58
C GLN A 90 -3.47 -6.70 -3.95
N ASN A 91 -2.21 -7.17 -3.97
CA ASN A 91 -1.50 -7.48 -5.21
C ASN A 91 -2.16 -8.63 -5.98
N ALA A 92 -2.63 -9.66 -5.28
CA ALA A 92 -3.35 -10.77 -5.89
C ALA A 92 -4.68 -10.31 -6.50
N VAL A 93 -5.41 -9.39 -5.87
CA VAL A 93 -6.64 -8.79 -6.44
C VAL A 93 -6.33 -8.02 -7.71
N HIS A 94 -5.33 -7.14 -7.66
CA HIS A 94 -4.92 -6.33 -8.81
C HIS A 94 -4.52 -7.22 -10.00
N PHE A 95 -3.73 -8.26 -9.74
CA PHE A 95 -3.33 -9.21 -10.77
C PHE A 95 -4.49 -10.09 -11.25
N ALA A 96 -5.34 -10.60 -10.35
CA ALA A 96 -6.45 -11.49 -10.70
C ALA A 96 -7.55 -10.77 -11.51
N LEU A 97 -7.92 -9.53 -11.13
CA LEU A 97 -8.87 -8.72 -11.89
C LEU A 97 -8.33 -8.38 -13.28
N PHE A 98 -7.04 -8.09 -13.39
CA PHE A 98 -6.44 -7.66 -14.65
C PHE A 98 -6.09 -8.82 -15.59
N ALA A 99 -5.69 -9.97 -15.06
CA ALA A 99 -5.17 -11.08 -15.87
C ALA A 99 -6.22 -12.14 -16.26
N HIS A 100 -7.13 -12.53 -15.36
CA HIS A 100 -8.00 -13.69 -15.62
C HIS A 100 -9.43 -13.60 -15.10
N GLY A 101 -9.82 -12.57 -14.33
CA GLY A 101 -11.17 -12.44 -13.77
C GLY A 101 -11.55 -13.53 -12.76
N THR A 102 -10.61 -14.39 -12.34
CA THR A 102 -10.85 -15.54 -11.46
C THR A 102 -10.02 -15.46 -10.19
N TRP A 103 -10.70 -15.54 -9.03
CA TRP A 103 -10.09 -15.44 -7.70
C TRP A 103 -9.41 -16.75 -7.24
N PRO A 104 -8.09 -16.77 -6.99
CA PRO A 104 -7.36 -18.03 -6.71
C PRO A 104 -7.38 -18.46 -5.23
N PHE A 105 -7.68 -17.56 -4.28
CA PHE A 105 -7.57 -17.82 -2.83
C PHE A 105 -8.88 -18.31 -2.17
N GLY A 106 -9.90 -18.67 -2.96
CA GLY A 106 -11.19 -19.18 -2.47
C GLY A 106 -12.15 -18.11 -1.92
N LYS A 107 -13.41 -18.51 -1.67
CA LYS A 107 -14.54 -17.61 -1.35
C LYS A 107 -14.40 -16.86 -0.01
N LEU A 108 -13.76 -17.48 0.99
CA LEU A 108 -13.57 -16.89 2.32
C LEU A 108 -12.69 -15.64 2.28
N LEU A 109 -11.53 -15.73 1.61
CA LEU A 109 -10.62 -14.59 1.47
C LEU A 109 -11.19 -13.50 0.55
N CYS A 110 -12.04 -13.87 -0.42
CA CYS A 110 -12.76 -12.90 -1.24
C CYS A 110 -13.76 -12.07 -0.39
N HIS A 111 -14.57 -12.72 0.44
CA HIS A 111 -15.49 -12.03 1.34
C HIS A 111 -14.74 -11.16 2.36
N LEU A 112 -13.69 -11.71 2.98
CA LEU A 112 -12.89 -10.97 3.96
C LEU A 112 -12.23 -9.74 3.33
N TYR A 113 -11.70 -9.86 2.11
CA TYR A 113 -11.10 -8.75 1.38
C TYR A 113 -12.11 -7.64 1.10
N ILE A 114 -13.30 -7.95 0.59
CA ILE A 114 -14.36 -6.97 0.33
C ILE A 114 -14.81 -6.30 1.63
N TYR A 115 -14.92 -7.06 2.72
CA TYR A 115 -15.24 -6.52 4.04
C TYR A 115 -14.18 -5.55 4.54
N ILE A 116 -12.90 -5.92 4.45
CA ILE A 116 -11.81 -5.04 4.88
C ILE A 116 -11.74 -3.79 3.99
N LEU A 117 -11.91 -3.95 2.67
CA LEU A 117 -11.93 -2.83 1.73
C LEU A 117 -13.08 -1.85 2.05
N HIS A 118 -14.23 -2.35 2.50
CA HIS A 118 -15.35 -1.52 2.96
C HIS A 118 -15.08 -0.85 4.32
N LEU A 119 -14.26 -1.47 5.17
CA LEU A 119 -13.89 -0.96 6.49
C LEU A 119 -12.76 0.06 6.45
N ILE A 120 -11.86 -0.03 5.45
CA ILE A 120 -10.80 0.95 5.23
C ILE A 120 -11.38 2.11 4.41
N PRO A 121 -11.62 3.30 4.99
CA PRO A 121 -12.08 4.44 4.21
C PRO A 121 -11.07 4.72 3.09
N ASN A 122 -11.58 5.03 1.89
CA ASN A 122 -10.84 5.24 0.62
C ASN A 122 -9.58 6.13 0.71
N ASN A 123 -9.35 6.83 1.83
CA ASN A 123 -8.16 7.64 2.09
C ASN A 123 -6.90 6.87 2.50
N PHE A 124 -6.97 5.57 2.86
CA PHE A 124 -5.78 4.82 3.32
C PHE A 124 -5.15 3.91 2.24
N ILE A 125 -5.80 3.74 1.10
CA ILE A 125 -5.28 2.94 -0.04
C ILE A 125 -4.27 3.75 -0.87
N VAL A 126 -4.16 5.06 -0.61
CA VAL A 126 -3.18 5.96 -1.22
C VAL A 126 -2.18 6.42 -0.15
N CYS A 127 -1.34 5.51 0.31
CA CYS A 127 -0.03 5.80 0.92
C CYS A 127 0.99 4.84 0.30
#